data_AF-A0A8T6X2P7-F1
#
_entry.id   AF-A0A8T6X2P7-F1
#
_cell.length_a   1.000
_cell.length_b   1.000
_cell.length_c   1.000
_cell.angle_alpha   90.00
_cell.angle_beta   90.00
_cell.angle_gamma   90.00
#
_symmetry.space_group_name_H-M   'P 1'
#
loop_
_entity.id
_entity.type
_entity.pdbx_description
1 polymer ?
#
loop_
_entity_poly.entity_id
_entity_poly.type
_entity_poly.pdbx_seq_one_letter_code
_entity_poly.pdbx_strand_id
1 'polypeptide(L)' 'MAVEVVDVRKLLDVDVLSPQVDDAFRTAENRDVRDRLRTDYKGLRSLMESRRLVREHNATLWFVNTRDTAEIL' A
#
# COMPACT_ATOMS: atom_id res chain seq x y z
N MET A 1 -31.68 17.16 -6.64
CA MET A 1 -30.99 16.59 -5.47
C MET A 1 -29.52 16.95 -5.57
N ALA A 2 -28.99 17.72 -4.62
CA ALA A 2 -27.56 17.96 -4.54
C ALA A 2 -26.88 16.73 -3.93
N VAL A 3 -25.84 16.20 -4.56
CA VAL A 3 -25.01 15.14 -3.99
C VAL A 3 -23.99 15.81 -3.09
N GLU A 4 -24.04 15.52 -1.80
CA GLU A 4 -23.04 15.99 -0.85
C GLU A 4 -21.77 15.13 -1.01
N VAL A 5 -20.65 15.77 -1.36
CA VAL A 5 -19.35 15.09 -1.47
C VAL A 5 -18.77 15.01 -0.06
N VAL A 6 -18.80 13.82 0.51
CA VAL A 6 -18.30 13.56 1.86
C VAL A 6 -16.87 13.04 1.80
N ASP A 7 -15.96 13.72 2.51
CA ASP A 7 -14.58 13.24 2.68
C ASP A 7 -14.54 12.13 3.73
N VAL A 8 -14.57 10.88 3.24
CA VAL A 8 -14.61 9.66 4.07
C VAL A 8 -13.46 9.58 5.07
N ARG A 9 -12.30 10.19 4.78
CA ARG A 9 -11.14 10.19 5.69
C ARG A 9 -11.46 10.89 7.02
N LYS A 10 -12.21 11.99 6.95
CA LYS A 10 -12.62 12.77 8.14
C LYS A 10 -13.67 12.04 8.99
N LEU A 11 -14.45 11.14 8.37
CA LEU A 11 -15.46 10.36 9.06
C LEU A 11 -14.88 9.13 9.76
N LEU A 12 -13.84 8.53 9.18
CA LEU A 12 -13.29 7.26 9.64
C LEU A 12 -12.00 7.40 10.46
N ASP A 13 -11.54 8.63 10.72
CA ASP A 13 -10.26 8.91 11.40
C ASP A 13 -9.09 8.12 10.79
N VAL A 14 -8.96 8.20 9.46
CA VAL A 14 -7.98 7.42 8.69
C VAL A 14 -6.76 8.27 8.42
N ASP A 15 -5.62 7.87 8.99
CA ASP A 15 -4.31 8.37 8.61
C ASP A 15 -3.86 7.77 7.27
N VAL A 16 -3.56 8.65 6.31
CA VAL A 16 -3.01 8.24 5.01
C VAL A 16 -1.50 8.26 5.09
N LEU A 17 -0.91 7.11 5.41
CA LEU A 17 0.53 6.91 5.41
C LEU A 17 0.97 6.38 4.04
N SER A 18 1.29 7.29 3.10
CA SER A 18 2.02 6.89 1.91
C SER A 18 3.49 6.70 2.29
N PRO A 19 4.03 5.48 2.20
CA PRO A 19 5.38 5.25 2.66
C PRO A 19 6.37 5.97 1.74
N GLN A 20 7.29 6.72 2.34
CA GLN A 20 8.25 7.52 1.61
C GLN A 20 9.37 6.63 1.04
N VAL A 21 9.86 7.02 -0.14
CA VAL A 21 11.00 6.39 -0.81
C VAL A 21 12.16 7.37 -0.74
N ASP A 22 13.08 7.13 0.18
CA ASP A 22 14.31 7.90 0.35
C ASP A 22 15.54 7.13 -0.14
N ASP A 23 16.72 7.75 -0.05
CA ASP A 23 17.99 7.12 -0.47
C ASP A 23 18.36 5.93 0.43
N ALA A 24 17.97 5.96 1.70
CA ALA A 24 18.17 4.84 2.61
C ALA A 24 17.37 3.61 2.18
N PHE A 25 16.20 3.80 1.56
CA PHE A 25 15.42 2.71 0.99
C PHE A 25 15.95 2.22 -0.36
N ARG A 26 16.71 3.03 -1.10
CA ARG A 26 17.26 2.68 -2.42
C ARG A 26 18.54 1.85 -2.35
N THR A 27 18.52 0.80 -1.53
CA THR A 27 19.63 -0.15 -1.39
C THR A 27 19.76 -1.07 -2.61
N ALA A 28 20.91 -1.75 -2.73
CA ALA A 28 21.12 -2.78 -3.76
C ALA A 28 20.15 -3.96 -3.60
N GLU A 29 19.85 -4.36 -2.37
CA GLU A 29 18.87 -5.41 -2.06
C GLU A 29 17.47 -5.01 -2.53
N ASN A 30 16.99 -3.82 -2.16
CA ASN A 30 15.66 -3.36 -2.58
C ASN A 30 15.58 -3.14 -4.09
N ARG A 31 16.71 -2.81 -4.75
CA ARG A 31 16.79 -2.77 -6.21
C ARG A 31 16.57 -4.16 -6.81
N ASP A 32 17.25 -5.19 -6.31
CA ASP A 32 17.09 -6.58 -6.79
C ASP A 32 15.63 -7.05 -6.63
N VAL A 33 15.04 -6.84 -5.46
CA VAL A 33 13.65 -7.25 -5.19
C VAL A 33 12.67 -6.49 -6.09
N ARG A 34 12.85 -5.18 -6.25
CA ARG A 34 12.04 -4.36 -7.18
C ARG A 34 12.10 -4.92 -8.60
N ASP A 35 13.30 -5.23 -9.09
CA ASP A 35 13.51 -5.70 -10.47
C ASP A 35 12.88 -7.07 -10.69
N ARG A 36 13.00 -7.97 -9.71
CA ARG A 36 12.35 -9.29 -9.73
C ARG A 36 10.83 -9.18 -9.73
N LEU A 37 10.26 -8.26 -8.96
CA LEU A 37 8.82 -8.00 -8.90
C LEU A 37 8.31 -7.14 -10.07
N ARG A 38 9.20 -6.62 -10.92
CA ARG A 38 8.87 -5.74 -12.06
C ARG A 38 7.97 -4.56 -11.65
N THR A 39 8.30 -3.92 -10.52
CA THR A 39 7.54 -2.80 -9.95
C THR A 39 8.42 -1.55 -9.80
N ASP A 40 7.86 -0.44 -9.33
CA ASP A 40 8.64 0.74 -8.95
C ASP A 40 8.96 0.73 -7.45
N TYR A 41 9.80 1.66 -6.97
CA TYR A 41 10.14 1.71 -5.55
C TYR A 41 8.94 2.05 -4.65
N LYS A 42 7.93 2.76 -5.16
CA LYS A 42 6.73 3.09 -4.37
C LYS A 42 5.86 1.85 -4.17
N GLY A 43 5.67 1.06 -5.22
CA GLY A 43 4.98 -0.23 -5.20
C GLY A 43 5.70 -1.22 -4.30
N LEU A 44 7.03 -1.37 -4.44
CA LEU A 44 7.81 -2.20 -3.53
C LEU A 44 7.65 -1.76 -2.07
N ARG A 45 7.79 -0.46 -1.77
CA ARG A 45 7.66 0.06 -0.41
C ARG A 45 6.26 -0.20 0.16
N SER A 46 5.23 0.00 -0.65
CA SER A 46 3.84 -0.28 -0.26
C SER A 46 3.64 -1.77 0.04
N LEU A 47 4.15 -2.67 -0.79
CA LEU A 47 4.08 -4.12 -0.54
C LEU A 47 4.81 -4.53 0.73
N MET A 48 6.00 -3.97 0.99
CA MET A 48 6.74 -4.24 2.22
C MET A 48 5.99 -3.76 3.46
N GLU A 49 5.38 -2.57 3.38
CA GLU A 49 4.58 -2.01 4.46
C GLU A 49 3.32 -2.84 4.71
N SER A 50 2.60 -3.23 3.65
CA SER A 50 1.44 -4.10 3.79
C SER A 50 1.81 -5.46 4.39
N ARG A 51 2.96 -6.04 4.01
CA ARG A 51 3.48 -7.29 4.61
C ARG A 51 3.79 -7.11 6.10
N ARG A 52 4.31 -5.95 6.51
CA ARG A 52 4.55 -5.62 7.92
C ARG A 52 3.23 -5.58 8.69
N LEU A 53 2.24 -4.84 8.19
CA LEU A 53 0.92 -4.71 8.81
C LEU A 53 0.20 -6.06 8.97
N VAL A 54 0.24 -6.91 7.94
CA VAL A 54 -0.32 -8.27 8.00
C VAL A 54 0.32 -9.13 9.11
N ARG A 55 1.59 -8.89 9.43
CA ARG A 55 2.30 -9.64 10.48
C ARG A 55 2.03 -9.09 11.89
N GLU A 56 1.79 -7.80 12.01
CA GLU A 56 1.60 -7.13 13.30
C GLU A 56 0.16 -7.21 13.82
N HIS A 57 -0.81 -7.42 12.93
CA HIS A 57 -2.23 -7.42 13.28
C HIS A 57 -2.86 -8.82 13.12
N ASN A 58 -3.81 -9.14 14.01
CA ASN A 58 -4.50 -10.44 13.99
C ASN A 58 -5.38 -10.64 12.74
N ALA A 59 -5.86 -9.54 12.16
CA ALA A 59 -6.65 -9.55 10.94
C ALA A 59 -6.31 -8.31 10.11
N THR A 60 -6.26 -8.47 8.79
CA THR A 60 -6.04 -7.38 7.84
C THR A 60 -7.03 -7.50 6.70
N LEU A 61 -7.74 -6.40 6.40
CA LEU A 61 -8.67 -6.32 5.28
C LEU A 61 -8.04 -5.47 4.17
N TRP A 62 -8.02 -6.00 2.94
CA TRP A 62 -7.49 -5.30 1.78
C TRP A 62 -8.63 -4.87 0.87
N PHE A 63 -8.70 -3.57 0.58
CA PHE A 63 -9.62 -3.03 -0.41
C PHE A 63 -8.87 -2.86 -1.73
N VAL A 64 -9.39 -3.47 -2.78
CA VAL A 64 -8.85 -3.38 -4.14
C VAL A 64 -9.94 -3.00 -5.11
N ASN A 65 -9.56 -2.29 -6.17
CA ASN A 65 -10.51 -1.73 -7.12
C ASN A 65 -11.10 -2.77 -8.08
N THR A 66 -10.46 -3.93 -8.24
CA THR A 66 -10.90 -4.96 -9.18
C THR A 66 -10.80 -6.35 -8.56
N ARG A 67 -11.65 -7.25 -9.03
CA ARG A 67 -11.63 -8.66 -8.66
C ARG A 67 -10.31 -9.33 -9.04
N ASP A 68 -9.80 -9.06 -10.25
CA ASP A 68 -8.55 -9.63 -10.73
C ASP A 68 -7.38 -9.27 -9.79
N THR A 69 -7.36 -8.03 -9.27
CA THR A 69 -6.38 -7.63 -8.25
C THR A 69 -6.54 -8.39 -6.94
N ALA A 70 -7.79 -8.68 -6.53
CA ALA A 70 -8.07 -9.45 -5.32
C ALA A 70 -7.61 -10.92 -5.44
N GLU A 71 -7.73 -11.51 -6.63
CA GLU A 71 -7.33 -12.90 -6.88
C GLU A 71 -5.81 -13.06 -7.00
N ILE A 72 -5.08 -12.00 -7.34
CA ILE A 72 -3.61 -12.02 -7.48
C ILE A 72 -2.90 -11.84 -6.13
N LEU A 73 -3.51 -11.11 -5.19
CA LEU A 73 -2.94 -10.82 -3.86
C LEU A 73 -3.07 -11.99 -2.89
#